data_AF-A0A5J4TY08-F1
#
_entry.id   AF-A0A5J4TY08-F1
#
_cell.length_a   1.000
_cell.length_b   1.000
_cell.length_c   1.000
_cell.angle_alpha   90.00
_cell.angle_beta   90.00
_cell.angle_gamma   90.00
#
_symmetry.space_group_name_H-M   'P 1'
#
loop_
_entity.id
_entity.type
_entity.pdbx_description
1 polymer ?
#
loop_
_entity_poly.entity_id
_entity_poly.type
_entity_poly.pdbx_seq_one_letter_code
_entity_poly.pdbx_strand_id
1 'polypeptide(L)'
;MKDLITIPTKIVSYAEMNEALDELVECKQAYDEVVEKKLEKQMNEESKKDILSHVGTKDFAIKFPHTIVLFDDAMSIFKNKSNPLYKKLFKNRQPRITYFLCLQDIIGLDASIKSNVDTIYFFGGFNRQKFNLFFYQSSIPLDKESLWNEYVQLGKREALLVQYNNDGTMVRVI
;
A
#
# COMPACT_ATOMS: atom_id res chain seq x y z
N MET A 1 12.25 21.43 5.85
CA MET A 1 11.40 20.28 6.26
C MET A 1 11.68 19.02 5.43
N LYS A 2 12.01 19.14 4.14
CA LYS A 2 12.38 18.01 3.26
C LYS A 2 13.66 17.25 3.68
N ASP A 3 14.52 17.83 4.51
CA ASP A 3 15.80 17.21 4.93
C ASP A 3 15.75 16.48 6.29
N LEU A 4 14.57 16.29 6.91
CA LEU A 4 14.48 15.95 8.34
C LEU A 4 13.84 14.60 8.68
N ILE A 5 13.43 13.80 7.69
CA ILE A 5 12.84 12.48 7.95
C ILE A 5 13.63 11.43 7.17
N THR A 6 14.63 10.83 7.82
CA THR A 6 15.28 9.63 7.32
C THR A 6 14.34 8.44 7.55
N ILE A 7 13.55 8.09 6.53
CA ILE A 7 12.72 6.88 6.56
C ILE A 7 13.61 5.67 6.21
N PRO A 8 13.73 4.66 7.09
CA PRO A 8 14.43 3.42 6.77
C PRO A 8 13.84 2.82 5.49
N THR A 9 14.70 2.51 4.51
CA THR A 9 14.29 2.01 3.21
C THR A 9 15.05 0.73 2.90
N LYS A 10 14.33 -0.30 2.45
CA LYS A 10 14.87 -1.58 1.95
C LYS A 10 14.31 -1.81 0.56
N ILE A 11 15.18 -1.99 -0.43
CA ILE A 11 14.80 -2.36 -1.80
C ILE A 11 14.98 -3.88 -1.92
N VAL A 12 13.95 -4.56 -2.41
CA VAL A 12 13.92 -6.02 -2.53
C VAL A 12 13.43 -6.39 -3.93
N SER A 13 13.98 -7.45 -4.50
CA SER A 13 13.49 -7.98 -5.77
C SER A 13 12.13 -8.66 -5.59
N TYR A 14 11.35 -8.80 -6.67
CA TYR A 14 10.08 -9.55 -6.60
C TYR A 14 10.25 -11.01 -6.20
N ALA A 15 11.41 -11.61 -6.49
CA ALA A 15 11.71 -13.01 -6.15
C ALA A 15 11.86 -13.22 -4.64
N GLU A 16 12.52 -12.28 -3.96
CA GLU A 16 12.81 -12.34 -2.52
C GLU A 16 11.71 -11.68 -1.68
N MET A 17 10.81 -10.93 -2.33
CA MET A 17 9.81 -10.12 -1.64
C MET A 17 9.02 -10.97 -0.64
N ASN A 18 8.51 -12.14 -1.07
CA ASN A 18 7.63 -12.91 -0.21
C ASN A 18 8.29 -13.25 1.13
N GLU A 19 9.53 -13.73 1.09
CA GLU A 19 10.35 -14.03 2.27
C GLU A 19 10.59 -12.76 3.09
N ALA A 20 11.02 -11.66 2.45
CA ALA A 20 11.27 -10.40 3.14
C ALA A 20 10.03 -9.83 3.86
N LEU A 21 8.82 -10.05 3.32
CA LEU A 21 7.58 -9.68 4.01
C LEU A 21 7.23 -10.63 5.14
N ASP A 22 7.51 -11.93 5.02
CA ASP A 22 7.28 -12.88 6.11
C ASP A 22 8.18 -12.53 7.30
N GLU A 23 9.48 -12.34 7.07
CA GLU A 23 10.45 -11.86 8.07
C GLU A 23 10.00 -10.55 8.72
N LEU A 24 9.58 -9.56 7.91
CA LEU A 24 9.09 -8.28 8.43
C LEU A 24 7.88 -8.48 9.34
N VAL A 25 6.89 -9.30 8.94
CA VAL A 25 5.68 -9.53 9.72
C VAL A 25 6.01 -10.22 11.04
N GLU A 26 6.89 -11.23 11.02
CA GLU A 26 7.37 -11.93 12.21
C GLU A 26 8.11 -10.99 13.17
N CYS A 27 9.05 -10.19 12.65
CA CYS A 27 9.79 -9.21 13.45
C CYS A 27 8.87 -8.15 14.05
N LYS A 28 7.83 -7.72 13.34
CA LYS A 28 6.85 -6.76 13.87
C LYS A 28 5.99 -7.38 14.99
N GLN A 29 5.64 -8.65 14.89
CA GLN A 29 4.95 -9.37 15.97
C GLN A 29 5.85 -9.50 17.21
N ALA A 30 7.11 -9.88 17.02
CA ALA A 30 8.09 -9.94 18.11
C ALA A 30 8.32 -8.57 18.75
N TYR A 31 8.41 -7.50 17.93
CA TYR A 31 8.51 -6.13 18.41
C TYR A 31 7.32 -5.73 19.29
N ASP A 32 6.09 -6.03 18.83
CA ASP A 32 4.87 -5.72 19.59
C ASP A 32 4.87 -6.46 20.94
N GLU A 33 5.25 -7.74 20.96
CA GLU A 33 5.34 -8.52 22.19
C GLU A 33 6.35 -7.94 23.19
N VAL A 34 7.52 -7.50 22.70
CA VAL A 34 8.57 -6.88 23.53
C VAL A 34 8.07 -5.60 24.16
N VAL A 35 7.38 -4.74 23.39
CA VAL A 35 6.81 -3.47 23.88
C VAL A 35 5.69 -3.71 24.88
N GLU A 36 4.75 -4.63 24.58
CA GLU A 36 3.60 -4.94 25.43
C GLU A 36 4.02 -5.55 26.77
N LYS A 37 4.97 -6.50 26.74
CA LYS A 37 5.45 -7.21 27.93
C LYS A 37 6.65 -6.54 28.60
N LYS A 38 7.17 -5.43 28.04
CA LYS A 38 8.34 -4.68 28.53
C LYS A 38 9.59 -5.56 28.69
N LEU A 39 9.87 -6.40 27.70
CA LEU A 39 10.93 -7.42 27.75
C LEU A 39 12.30 -6.91 27.32
N GLU A 40 12.42 -5.64 26.90
CA GLU A 40 13.60 -5.03 26.30
C GLU A 40 14.92 -5.25 27.08
N LYS A 41 14.84 -5.33 28.42
CA LYS A 41 16.00 -5.52 29.32
C LYS A 41 16.40 -6.99 29.51
N GLN A 42 15.53 -7.92 29.16
CA GLN A 42 15.71 -9.37 29.33
C GLN A 42 16.18 -10.05 28.05
N MET A 43 16.16 -9.33 26.93
CA MET A 43 16.61 -9.83 25.64
C MET A 43 18.13 -9.80 25.54
N ASN A 44 18.68 -10.74 24.79
CA ASN A 44 20.07 -10.63 24.34
C ASN A 44 20.19 -9.55 23.24
N GLU A 45 21.39 -8.99 23.09
CA GLU A 45 21.64 -7.88 22.15
C GLU A 45 21.52 -8.31 20.68
N GLU A 46 21.76 -9.58 20.36
CA GLU A 46 21.66 -10.11 18.99
C GLU A 46 20.21 -10.14 18.50
N SER A 47 19.31 -10.77 19.24
CA SER A 47 17.87 -10.81 18.96
C SER A 47 17.26 -9.41 18.95
N LYS A 48 17.72 -8.54 19.84
CA LYS A 48 17.29 -7.13 19.87
C LYS A 48 17.69 -6.42 18.58
N LYS A 49 18.95 -6.54 18.18
CA LYS A 49 19.45 -5.94 16.94
C LYS A 49 18.73 -6.47 15.72
N ASP A 50 18.46 -7.77 15.68
CA ASP A 50 17.78 -8.44 14.58
C ASP A 50 16.36 -7.88 14.36
N ILE A 51 15.52 -7.86 15.42
CA ILE A 51 14.17 -7.29 15.38
C ILE A 51 14.20 -5.82 14.94
N LEU A 52 15.04 -5.01 15.59
CA LEU A 52 15.12 -3.57 15.33
C LEU A 52 15.57 -3.29 13.88
N SER A 53 16.50 -4.09 13.33
CA SER A 53 16.98 -3.94 11.97
C SER A 53 15.91 -4.25 10.91
N HIS A 54 15.09 -5.29 11.13
CA HIS A 54 14.01 -5.67 10.22
C HIS A 54 12.83 -4.70 10.27
N VAL A 55 12.48 -4.21 11.46
CA VAL A 55 11.41 -3.21 11.63
C VAL A 55 11.85 -1.82 11.18
N GLY A 56 13.17 -1.55 11.18
CA GLY A 56 13.76 -0.28 10.78
C GLY A 56 13.80 0.76 11.90
N THR A 57 13.95 0.35 13.16
CA THR A 57 13.98 1.27 14.31
C THR A 57 15.32 1.18 15.05
N LYS A 58 15.63 2.19 15.87
CA LYS A 58 16.86 2.20 16.69
C LYS A 58 16.64 1.64 18.09
N ASP A 59 15.40 1.65 18.53
CA ASP A 59 14.93 1.25 19.85
C ASP A 59 13.44 0.84 19.77
N PHE A 60 12.87 0.51 20.92
CA PHE A 60 11.46 0.13 21.08
C PHE A 60 10.55 1.32 21.44
N ALA A 61 10.98 2.57 21.22
CA ALA A 61 10.20 3.75 21.62
C ALA A 61 8.95 3.98 20.75
N ILE A 62 8.94 3.43 19.53
CA ILE A 62 7.79 3.57 18.63
C ILE A 62 6.72 2.57 19.05
N LYS A 63 5.59 3.06 19.55
CA LYS A 63 4.50 2.20 20.02
C LYS A 63 3.96 1.25 18.94
N PHE A 64 3.81 1.76 17.72
CA PHE A 64 3.22 1.01 16.60
C PHE A 64 3.98 1.33 15.31
N PRO A 65 5.08 0.60 15.00
CA PRO A 65 5.83 0.84 13.78
C PRO A 65 4.96 0.53 12.57
N HIS A 66 4.78 1.52 11.69
CA HIS A 66 4.00 1.38 10.46
C HIS A 66 4.93 1.26 9.26
N THR A 67 4.60 0.38 8.32
CA THR A 67 5.45 0.15 7.13
C THR A 67 4.69 0.50 5.86
N ILE A 68 5.36 1.19 4.96
CA ILE A 68 4.87 1.42 3.60
C ILE A 68 5.59 0.45 2.68
N VAL A 69 4.83 -0.31 1.90
CA VAL A 69 5.36 -1.21 0.88
C VAL A 69 4.90 -0.71 -0.48
N LEU A 70 5.85 -0.33 -1.33
CA LEU A 70 5.60 0.16 -2.67
C LEU A 70 6.00 -0.90 -3.68
N PHE A 71 5.04 -1.27 -4.53
CA PHE A 71 5.28 -2.15 -5.66
C PHE A 71 5.29 -1.34 -6.95
N ASP A 72 6.40 -1.42 -7.67
CA ASP A 72 6.51 -0.85 -9.01
C ASP A 72 6.19 -1.89 -10.08
N ASP A 73 5.36 -1.54 -11.06
CA ASP A 73 4.82 -2.43 -12.10
C ASP A 73 4.29 -3.78 -11.60
N ALA A 74 3.34 -3.72 -10.66
CA ALA A 74 2.90 -4.90 -9.90
C ALA A 74 1.87 -5.80 -10.62
N MET A 75 1.54 -5.48 -11.87
CA MET A 75 0.38 -6.06 -12.55
C MET A 75 0.48 -7.58 -12.72
N SER A 76 1.65 -8.07 -13.13
CA SER A 76 1.88 -9.51 -13.39
C SER A 76 1.75 -10.36 -12.13
N ILE A 77 2.19 -9.82 -10.99
CA ILE A 77 2.19 -10.49 -9.69
C ILE A 77 0.76 -10.63 -9.15
N PHE A 78 -0.04 -9.56 -9.23
CA PHE A 78 -1.35 -9.51 -8.60
C PHE A 78 -2.51 -10.01 -9.48
N LYS A 79 -2.24 -10.35 -10.75
CA LYS A 79 -3.17 -11.13 -11.58
C LYS A 79 -3.32 -12.58 -11.09
N ASN A 80 -2.28 -13.14 -10.48
CA ASN A 80 -2.30 -14.53 -10.04
C ASN A 80 -2.75 -14.65 -8.58
N LYS A 81 -3.98 -15.14 -8.37
CA LYS A 81 -4.55 -15.37 -7.01
C LYS A 81 -3.81 -16.42 -6.20
N SER A 82 -3.07 -17.33 -6.85
CA SER A 82 -2.26 -18.33 -6.13
C SER A 82 -0.95 -17.75 -5.58
N ASN A 83 -0.55 -16.56 -6.04
CA ASN A 83 0.63 -15.89 -5.52
C ASN A 83 0.46 -15.58 -4.03
N PRO A 84 1.39 -15.98 -3.15
CA PRO A 84 1.32 -15.67 -1.72
C PRO A 84 1.14 -14.18 -1.40
N LEU A 85 1.75 -13.30 -2.20
CA LEU A 85 1.66 -11.85 -2.06
C LEU A 85 0.23 -11.34 -2.20
N TYR A 86 -0.59 -12.00 -3.03
CA TYR A 86 -2.00 -11.67 -3.21
C TYR A 86 -2.75 -11.71 -1.87
N LYS A 87 -2.55 -12.78 -1.09
CA LYS A 87 -3.20 -12.94 0.22
C LYS A 87 -2.70 -11.92 1.24
N LYS A 88 -1.43 -11.49 1.14
CA LYS A 88 -0.83 -10.50 2.05
C LYS A 88 -1.45 -9.11 1.90
N LEU A 89 -1.95 -8.74 0.70
CA LEU A 89 -2.67 -7.47 0.49
C LEU A 89 -3.88 -7.33 1.43
N PHE A 90 -4.60 -8.42 1.67
CA PHE A 90 -5.82 -8.42 2.49
C PHE A 90 -5.56 -8.57 4.00
N LYS A 91 -4.31 -8.86 4.39
CA LYS A 91 -3.88 -9.03 5.79
C LYS A 91 -2.97 -7.89 6.25
N ASN A 92 -3.17 -6.70 5.71
CA ASN A 92 -2.28 -5.55 5.89
C ASN A 92 -2.48 -4.79 7.21
N ARG A 93 -3.71 -4.83 7.78
CA ARG A 93 -4.07 -4.07 8.99
C ARG A 93 -3.35 -4.54 10.26
N GLN A 94 -3.34 -5.86 10.51
CA GLN A 94 -2.69 -6.43 11.70
C GLN A 94 -1.20 -6.10 11.78
N PRO A 95 -0.36 -6.35 10.74
CA PRO A 95 1.05 -5.99 10.78
C PRO A 95 1.30 -4.50 10.53
N ARG A 96 0.26 -3.66 10.44
CA ARG A 96 0.37 -2.21 10.19
C ARG A 96 1.20 -1.91 8.94
N ILE A 97 0.72 -2.42 7.81
CA ILE A 97 1.33 -2.23 6.49
C ILE A 97 0.33 -1.50 5.58
N THR A 98 0.81 -0.45 4.91
CA THR A 98 0.10 0.18 3.79
C THR A 98 0.78 -0.18 2.49
N TYR A 99 0.01 -0.74 1.56
CA TYR A 99 0.50 -1.11 0.24
C TYR A 99 0.18 -0.01 -0.78
N PHE A 100 1.19 0.39 -1.55
CA PHE A 100 1.04 1.19 -2.75
C PHE A 100 1.32 0.30 -3.97
N LEU A 101 0.36 0.22 -4.88
CA LEU A 101 0.51 -0.50 -6.14
C LEU A 101 0.60 0.50 -7.28
N CYS A 102 1.78 0.61 -7.89
CA CYS A 102 1.95 1.38 -9.12
C CYS A 102 1.60 0.47 -10.31
N LEU A 103 0.58 0.87 -11.08
CA LEU A 103 -0.01 0.06 -12.13
C LEU A 103 -0.20 0.90 -13.39
N GLN A 104 0.13 0.33 -14.54
CA GLN A 104 -0.15 0.96 -15.83
C GLN A 104 -1.63 0.89 -16.20
N ASP A 105 -2.33 -0.19 -15.83
CA ASP A 105 -3.74 -0.39 -16.17
C ASP A 105 -4.51 -1.17 -15.10
N ILE A 106 -5.27 -0.47 -14.26
CA ILE A 106 -6.05 -1.08 -13.16
C ILE A 106 -7.13 -2.06 -13.65
N ILE A 107 -7.55 -2.01 -14.92
CA ILE A 107 -8.62 -2.86 -15.46
C ILE A 107 -8.28 -4.34 -15.27
N GLY A 108 -7.01 -4.73 -15.42
CA GLY A 108 -6.54 -6.11 -15.32
C GLY A 108 -6.48 -6.70 -13.91
N LEU A 109 -6.69 -5.90 -12.85
CA LEU A 109 -6.72 -6.41 -11.48
C LEU A 109 -8.03 -7.11 -11.13
N ASP A 110 -7.94 -8.07 -10.22
CA ASP A 110 -9.10 -8.77 -9.69
C ASP A 110 -10.05 -7.82 -8.95
N ALA A 111 -11.36 -8.09 -9.07
CA ALA A 111 -12.41 -7.31 -8.41
C ALA A 111 -12.23 -7.27 -6.88
N SER A 112 -11.74 -8.34 -6.26
CA SER A 112 -11.52 -8.35 -4.81
C SER A 112 -10.41 -7.42 -4.37
N ILE A 113 -9.36 -7.20 -5.18
CA ILE A 113 -8.36 -6.17 -4.87
C ILE A 113 -9.04 -4.80 -4.94
N LYS A 114 -9.75 -4.51 -6.04
CA LYS A 114 -10.42 -3.22 -6.28
C LYS A 114 -11.41 -2.85 -5.17
N SER A 115 -12.17 -3.82 -4.65
CA SER A 115 -13.14 -3.59 -3.57
C SER A 115 -12.50 -3.33 -2.20
N ASN A 116 -11.20 -3.58 -2.04
CA ASN A 116 -10.46 -3.37 -0.79
C ASN A 116 -9.47 -2.19 -0.89
N VAL A 117 -9.48 -1.44 -1.99
CA VAL A 117 -8.66 -0.24 -2.13
C VAL A 117 -9.29 0.92 -1.37
N ASP A 118 -8.52 1.57 -0.50
CA ASP A 118 -8.97 2.77 0.22
C ASP A 118 -8.85 4.04 -0.65
N THR A 119 -7.84 4.10 -1.53
CA THR A 119 -7.55 5.30 -2.33
C THR A 119 -6.96 4.95 -3.70
N ILE A 120 -7.44 5.62 -4.75
CA ILE A 120 -6.91 5.51 -6.12
C ILE A 120 -6.40 6.87 -6.56
N TYR A 121 -5.15 6.91 -7.02
CA TYR A 121 -4.55 8.03 -7.74
C TYR A 121 -4.66 7.73 -9.24
N PHE A 122 -5.62 8.36 -9.92
CA PHE A 122 -5.92 8.08 -11.31
C PHE A 122 -5.42 9.19 -12.22
N PHE A 123 -4.26 8.94 -12.82
CA PHE A 123 -3.59 9.88 -13.72
C PHE A 123 -4.23 9.89 -15.12
N GLY A 124 -4.05 11.00 -15.84
CA GLY A 124 -4.46 11.15 -17.23
C GLY A 124 -3.82 10.12 -18.18
N GLY A 125 -4.45 9.86 -19.32
CA GLY A 125 -3.92 9.00 -20.39
C GLY A 125 -4.84 7.87 -20.85
N PHE A 126 -5.95 7.62 -20.15
CA PHE A 126 -6.97 6.68 -20.61
C PHE A 126 -7.81 7.30 -21.72
N ASN A 127 -8.12 6.51 -22.74
CA ASN A 127 -9.17 6.88 -23.68
C ASN A 127 -10.56 6.69 -23.03
N ARG A 128 -11.60 7.19 -23.71
CA ARG A 128 -12.99 7.14 -23.23
C ARG A 128 -13.46 5.73 -22.87
N GLN A 129 -13.06 4.73 -23.66
CA GLN A 129 -13.47 3.35 -23.45
C GLN A 129 -12.87 2.76 -22.17
N LYS A 130 -11.56 2.95 -21.96
CA LYS A 130 -10.86 2.52 -20.75
C LYS A 130 -11.37 3.26 -19.51
N PHE A 131 -11.61 4.57 -19.63
CA PHE A 131 -12.21 5.37 -18.55
C PHE A 131 -13.57 4.80 -18.12
N ASN A 132 -14.44 4.50 -19.09
CA ASN A 132 -15.76 3.94 -18.79
C ASN A 132 -15.63 2.61 -18.05
N LEU A 133 -14.72 1.73 -18.49
CA LEU A 133 -14.51 0.44 -17.84
C LEU A 133 -14.00 0.59 -16.40
N PHE A 134 -13.07 1.52 -16.17
CA PHE A 134 -12.64 1.89 -14.81
C PHE A 134 -13.80 2.41 -13.97
N PHE A 135 -14.54 3.41 -14.47
CA PHE A 135 -15.65 4.03 -13.76
C PHE A 135 -16.67 3.00 -13.25
N TYR A 136 -17.08 2.07 -14.11
CA TYR A 136 -18.04 1.01 -13.75
C TYR A 136 -17.48 0.01 -12.72
N GLN A 137 -16.16 -0.19 -12.66
CA GLN A 137 -15.52 -1.11 -11.71
C GLN A 137 -15.20 -0.45 -10.36
N SER A 138 -15.17 0.88 -10.32
CA SER A 138 -14.75 1.67 -9.16
C SER A 138 -15.91 2.24 -8.33
N SER A 139 -17.17 1.97 -8.69
CA SER A 139 -18.35 2.39 -7.90
C SER A 139 -18.32 3.87 -7.46
N ILE A 140 -17.82 4.76 -8.32
CA ILE A 140 -17.65 6.18 -8.01
C ILE A 140 -19.04 6.84 -7.98
N PRO A 141 -19.47 7.49 -6.88
CA PRO A 141 -20.81 8.06 -6.74
C PRO A 141 -20.92 9.45 -7.39
N LEU A 142 -20.33 9.61 -8.57
CA LEU A 142 -20.42 10.83 -9.37
C LEU A 142 -21.03 10.51 -10.73
N ASP A 143 -21.62 11.52 -11.36
CA ASP A 143 -22.04 11.38 -12.75
C ASP A 143 -20.83 11.13 -13.67
N LYS A 144 -20.96 10.14 -14.55
CA LYS A 144 -19.88 9.68 -15.43
C LYS A 144 -19.42 10.75 -16.42
N GLU A 145 -20.35 11.54 -16.94
CA GLU A 145 -20.03 12.60 -17.91
C GLU A 145 -19.29 13.74 -17.22
N SER A 146 -19.77 14.13 -16.05
CA SER A 146 -19.14 15.15 -15.20
C SER A 146 -17.70 14.76 -14.85
N LEU A 147 -17.49 13.53 -14.36
CA LEU A 147 -16.15 13.05 -14.00
C LEU A 147 -15.23 12.93 -15.22
N TRP A 148 -15.76 12.55 -16.38
CA TRP A 148 -14.97 12.50 -17.61
C TRP A 148 -14.51 13.89 -18.06
N ASN A 149 -15.40 14.88 -17.98
CA ASN A 149 -15.05 16.25 -18.35
C ASN A 149 -13.94 16.82 -17.46
N GLU A 150 -13.89 16.44 -16.18
CA GLU A 150 -12.75 16.75 -15.31
C GLU A 150 -11.50 15.95 -15.70
N TYR A 151 -11.65 14.65 -15.93
CA TYR A 151 -10.54 13.75 -16.26
C TYR A 151 -9.75 14.18 -17.51
N VAL A 152 -10.43 14.61 -18.57
CA VAL A 152 -9.77 15.00 -19.82
C VAL A 152 -9.01 16.33 -19.72
N GLN A 153 -9.28 17.11 -18.68
CA GLN A 153 -8.61 18.38 -18.42
C GLN A 153 -7.37 18.21 -17.54
N LEU A 154 -7.12 17.00 -17.01
CA LEU A 154 -5.93 16.73 -16.19
C LEU A 154 -4.65 17.08 -16.95
N GLY A 155 -3.87 17.97 -16.35
CA GLY A 155 -2.55 18.33 -16.79
C GLY A 155 -1.51 17.24 -16.53
N LYS A 156 -0.27 17.53 -16.96
CA LYS A 156 0.86 16.63 -16.72
C LYS A 156 1.16 16.55 -15.21
N ARG A 157 1.06 15.34 -14.64
CA ARG A 157 1.25 15.01 -13.21
C ARG A 157 0.05 15.33 -12.31
N GLU A 158 -1.07 15.78 -12.86
CA GLU A 158 -2.31 15.86 -12.10
C GLU A 158 -2.99 14.49 -12.06
N ALA A 159 -3.72 14.22 -10.98
CA ALA A 159 -4.48 12.99 -10.82
C ALA A 159 -5.88 13.27 -10.28
N LEU A 160 -6.84 12.45 -10.70
CA LEU A 160 -8.06 12.27 -9.93
C LEU A 160 -7.76 11.40 -8.72
N LEU A 161 -7.93 11.97 -7.53
CA LEU A 161 -7.89 11.25 -6.27
C LEU A 161 -9.30 10.74 -5.94
N VAL A 162 -9.48 9.42 -5.92
CA VAL A 162 -10.71 8.77 -5.45
C VAL A 162 -10.43 8.16 -4.09
N GLN A 163 -11.13 8.64 -3.05
CA GLN A 163 -11.03 8.15 -1.68
C GLN A 163 -12.33 7.48 -1.26
N TYR A 164 -12.27 6.20 -0.94
CA TYR A 164 -13.42 5.45 -0.46
C TYR A 164 -13.50 5.61 1.06
N ASN A 165 -14.50 6.36 1.54
CA ASN A 165 -14.81 6.45 2.97
C ASN A 165 -16.15 5.79 3.26
N ASN A 166 -16.32 5.32 4.51
CA ASN A 166 -17.57 4.70 4.98
C ASN A 166 -18.78 5.64 4.86
N ASP A 167 -18.56 6.96 4.92
CA ASP A 167 -19.62 7.98 4.89
C ASP A 167 -19.86 8.58 3.48
N GLY A 168 -19.18 8.05 2.47
CA GLY A 168 -19.27 8.51 1.08
C GLY A 168 -17.90 8.58 0.40
N THR A 169 -17.84 8.19 -0.87
CA THR A 169 -16.60 8.30 -1.66
C THR A 169 -16.37 9.77 -2.04
N MET A 170 -15.17 10.29 -1.75
CA MET A 170 -14.76 11.62 -2.19
C MET A 170 -13.91 11.52 -3.45
N VAL A 171 -14.12 12.46 -4.39
CA VAL A 171 -13.28 12.60 -5.58
C VAL A 171 -12.82 14.04 -5.70
N ARG A 172 -11.52 14.25 -5.93
CA ARG A 172 -10.91 15.58 -6.08
C ARG A 172 -9.73 15.50 -7.05
N VAL A 173 -9.45 16.60 -7.75
CA VAL A 173 -8.20 16.76 -8.52
C VAL A 173 -7.07 17.15 -7.55
N ILE A 174 -5.89 16.53 -7.70
CA ILE A 174 -4.68 16.81 -6.90
C ILE A 174 -3.43 16.95 -7.77
#